data_AF-A0A0B6S8L3-F1
#
_entry.id   AF-A0A0B6S8L3-F1
#
_cell.length_a   1.000
_cell.length_b   1.000
_cell.length_c   1.000
_cell.angle_alpha   90.00
_cell.angle_beta   90.00
_cell.angle_gamma   90.00
#
_symmetry.space_group_name_H-M   'P 1'
#
loop_
_entity.id
_entity.type
_entity.pdbx_description
1 polymer ?
#
loop_
_entity_poly.entity_id
_entity_poly.type
_entity_poly.pdbx_seq_one_letter_code
_entity_poly.pdbx_strand_id
1 'polypeptide(L)'
;MPATPHDLAGRRCINQRLPTHGGPHAREFERGDQKLGVRVEGQVSFNHAAQMPWAANDGLGLTHLPLDVLQPGGDAGRLVPVPERWWPVFPGYRLYHPSHRQIAPALALVIEALRWRPA
;
A
#
# COMPACT_ATOMS: atom_id res chain seq x y z
N MET A 1 5.50 20.31 -2.30
CA MET A 1 5.43 18.84 -2.21
C MET A 1 6.20 18.38 -0.98
N PRO A 2 5.75 17.36 -0.24
CA PRO A 2 6.48 16.78 0.90
C PRO A 2 7.88 16.30 0.51
N ALA A 3 8.92 16.67 1.25
CA ALA A 3 10.28 16.16 1.04
C ALA A 3 10.58 14.99 1.98
N THR A 4 10.05 15.03 3.20
CA THR A 4 10.18 13.99 4.22
C THR A 4 8.81 13.46 4.62
N PRO A 5 8.70 12.24 5.18
CA PRO A 5 7.43 11.74 5.68
C PRO A 5 6.81 12.62 6.77
N HIS A 6 7.62 13.37 7.54
CA HIS A 6 7.12 14.32 8.54
C HIS A 6 6.36 15.49 7.88
N ASP A 7 6.71 15.87 6.65
CA ASP A 7 6.03 16.95 5.91
C ASP A 7 4.61 16.56 5.45
N LEU A 8 4.20 15.31 5.69
CA LEU A 8 2.81 14.88 5.53
C LEU A 8 1.91 15.43 6.64
N ALA A 9 2.48 15.79 7.80
CA ALA A 9 1.74 16.48 8.84
C ALA A 9 1.22 17.83 8.32
N GLY A 10 -0.09 18.07 8.44
CA GLY A 10 -0.73 19.28 7.91
C GLY A 10 -1.01 19.26 6.40
N ARG A 11 -0.88 18.11 5.72
CA ARG A 11 -1.28 17.94 4.32
C ARG A 11 -2.59 17.18 4.19
N ARG A 12 -3.31 17.45 3.10
CA ARG A 12 -4.47 16.68 2.68
C ARG A 12 -4.03 15.26 2.34
N CYS A 13 -4.32 14.31 3.22
CA CYS A 13 -4.01 12.89 3.04
C CYS A 13 -5.29 12.07 2.86
N ILE A 14 -5.17 10.98 2.13
CA ILE A 14 -6.20 9.95 1.96
C ILE A 14 -5.85 8.80 2.90
N ASN A 15 -6.71 8.50 3.86
CA ASN A 15 -6.43 7.49 4.88
C ASN A 15 -7.00 6.12 4.48
N GLN A 16 -6.26 5.07 4.80
CA GLN A 16 -6.74 3.69 4.72
C GLN A 16 -7.13 3.24 6.13
N ARG A 17 -8.30 2.62 6.27
CA ARG A 17 -8.73 1.94 7.50
C ARG A 17 -8.80 0.46 7.22
N LEU A 18 -7.98 -0.34 7.90
CA LEU A 18 -8.11 -1.79 7.79
C LEU A 18 -9.34 -2.23 8.59
N PRO A 19 -10.19 -3.14 8.06
CA PRO A 19 -11.45 -3.54 8.71
C PRO A 19 -11.29 -4.01 10.17
N THR A 20 -10.15 -4.60 10.50
CA THR A 20 -9.85 -5.14 11.83
C THR A 20 -9.01 -4.20 12.70
N HIS A 21 -8.55 -3.06 12.17
CA HIS A 21 -7.82 -2.04 12.95
C HIS A 21 -8.74 -0.86 13.27
N GLY A 22 -8.81 -0.48 14.55
CA GLY A 22 -9.71 0.56 15.06
C GLY A 22 -9.42 1.99 14.58
N GLY A 23 -8.33 2.24 13.85
CA GLY A 23 -7.91 3.57 13.41
C GLY A 23 -7.26 3.59 12.02
N PRO A 24 -6.87 4.78 11.53
CA PRO A 24 -6.12 4.92 10.30
C PRO A 24 -4.83 4.07 10.34
N HIS A 25 -4.58 3.37 9.25
CA HIS A 25 -3.35 2.60 9.06
C HIS A 25 -2.13 3.53 9.13
N ALA A 26 -1.16 3.19 9.98
CA ALA A 26 0.09 3.93 10.05
C ALA A 26 0.87 3.72 8.76
N ARG A 27 1.39 4.80 8.17
CA ARG A 27 2.18 4.71 6.94
C ARG A 27 3.62 4.39 7.30
N GLU A 28 4.18 3.38 6.65
CA GLU A 28 5.55 2.93 6.88
C GLU A 28 6.44 3.50 5.78
N PHE A 29 7.54 4.13 6.20
CA PHE A 29 8.55 4.71 5.31
C PHE A 29 9.92 4.16 5.68
N GLU A 30 10.78 3.97 4.68
CA GLU A 30 12.12 3.44 4.88
C GLU A 30 13.14 4.17 4.00
N ARG A 31 14.30 4.50 4.57
CA ARG A 31 15.45 5.05 3.83
C ARG A 31 16.74 4.50 4.41
N GLY A 32 17.35 3.52 3.73
CA GLY A 32 18.46 2.75 4.31
C GLY A 32 18.00 2.09 5.60
N ASP A 33 18.78 2.21 6.68
CA ASP A 33 18.43 1.63 7.98
C ASP A 33 17.36 2.43 8.76
N GLN A 34 16.91 3.57 8.22
CA GLN A 34 15.92 4.41 8.89
C GLN A 34 14.51 3.96 8.56
N LYS A 35 13.75 3.53 9.57
CA LYS A 35 12.33 3.18 9.46
C LYS A 35 11.48 4.17 10.26
N LEU A 36 10.37 4.61 9.67
CA LEU A 36 9.49 5.60 10.27
C LEU A 36 8.03 5.25 10.02
N GLY A 37 7.25 5.21 11.10
CA GLY A 37 5.79 5.13 11.05
C GLY A 37 5.17 6.51 11.22
N VAL A 38 4.42 6.98 10.23
CA VAL A 38 3.72 8.28 10.29
C VAL A 38 2.21 8.05 10.31
N ARG A 39 1.54 8.60 11.32
CA ARG A 39 0.08 8.77 11.30
C ARG A 39 -0.23 10.14 10.75
N VAL A 40 -1.18 10.18 9.82
CA VAL A 40 -1.61 11.42 9.17
C VAL A 40 -3.11 11.61 9.38
N GLU A 41 -3.50 12.86 9.58
CA GLU A 41 -4.89 13.26 9.48
C GLU A 41 -5.24 13.48 8.00
N GLY A 42 -6.50 13.25 7.64
CA GLY A 42 -6.92 13.26 6.26
C GLY A 42 -8.40 13.51 6.13
N GLN A 43 -8.81 14.25 5.09
CA GLN A 43 -10.20 14.63 4.89
C GLN A 43 -11.11 13.45 4.48
N VAL A 44 -10.52 12.36 4.01
CA VAL A 44 -11.24 11.17 3.53
C VAL A 44 -10.54 9.90 4.00
N SER A 45 -11.34 8.87 4.28
CA SER A 45 -10.86 7.56 4.68
C SER A 45 -11.58 6.46 3.90
N PHE A 46 -10.83 5.47 3.43
CA PHE A 46 -11.34 4.32 2.69
C PHE A 46 -11.03 3.02 3.44
N ASN A 47 -11.91 2.04 3.33
CA ASN A 47 -11.68 0.67 3.83
C ASN A 47 -11.18 -0.30 2.74
N HIS A 48 -11.18 0.14 1.47
CA HIS A 48 -10.65 -0.61 0.33
C HIS A 48 -9.60 0.20 -0.43
N ALA A 49 -8.39 -0.36 -0.55
CA ALA A 49 -7.25 0.29 -1.19
C ALA A 49 -7.49 0.63 -2.67
N ALA A 50 -8.25 -0.21 -3.39
CA ALA A 50 -8.50 -0.05 -4.83
C ALA A 50 -9.25 1.26 -5.20
N GLN A 51 -9.92 1.90 -4.25
CA GLN A 51 -10.66 3.16 -4.48
C GLN A 51 -9.79 4.40 -4.29
N MET A 52 -8.72 4.29 -3.52
CA MET A 52 -7.88 5.43 -3.14
C MET A 52 -7.09 6.06 -4.31
N PRO A 53 -6.66 5.32 -5.36
CA PRO A 53 -6.04 5.93 -6.55
C PRO A 53 -6.97 6.93 -7.25
N TRP A 54 -8.25 6.60 -7.40
CA TRP A 54 -9.26 7.48 -8.00
C TRP A 54 -9.42 8.78 -7.19
N ALA A 55 -9.53 8.65 -5.86
CA ALA A 55 -9.57 9.80 -4.96
C ALA A 55 -8.32 10.70 -5.07
N ALA A 56 -7.14 10.11 -5.23
CA ALA A 56 -5.91 10.87 -5.45
C ALA A 56 -5.93 11.59 -6.81
N ASN A 57 -6.41 10.92 -7.86
CA ASN A 57 -6.61 11.49 -9.20
C ASN A 57 -7.62 12.64 -9.22
N ASP A 58 -8.62 12.60 -8.34
CA ASP A 58 -9.61 13.67 -8.16
C ASP A 58 -9.09 14.81 -7.27
N GLY A 59 -7.82 14.76 -6.85
CA GLY A 59 -7.19 15.84 -6.08
C GLY A 59 -7.59 15.87 -4.60
N LEU A 60 -8.12 14.76 -4.07
CA LEU A 60 -8.45 14.63 -2.64
C LEU A 60 -7.21 14.48 -1.76
N GLY A 61 -6.01 14.33 -2.34
CA GLY A 61 -4.75 14.47 -1.62
C GLY A 61 -3.79 13.29 -1.78
N LEU A 62 -2.91 13.13 -0.80
CA LEU A 62 -1.80 12.17 -0.85
C LEU A 62 -2.24 10.78 -0.37
N THR A 63 -2.04 9.78 -1.22
CA THR A 63 -2.24 8.36 -0.87
C THR A 63 -0.89 7.66 -0.60
N HIS A 64 -0.93 6.52 0.09
CA HIS A 64 0.24 5.68 0.34
C HIS A 64 -0.19 4.22 0.18
N LEU A 65 0.22 3.62 -0.94
CA LEU A 65 -0.23 2.31 -1.38
C LEU A 65 0.90 1.56 -2.11
N PRO A 66 0.83 0.22 -2.18
CA PRO A 66 1.65 -0.57 -3.09
C PRO A 66 1.52 -0.08 -4.55
N LEU A 67 2.63 -0.11 -5.28
CA LEU A 67 2.71 0.39 -6.67
C LEU A 67 1.75 -0.32 -7.62
N ASP A 68 1.60 -1.63 -7.46
CA ASP A 68 0.68 -2.49 -8.23
C ASP A 68 -0.80 -2.18 -7.96
N VAL A 69 -1.13 -1.53 -6.84
CA VAL A 69 -2.48 -1.01 -6.56
C VAL A 69 -2.69 0.36 -7.20
N LEU A 70 -1.63 1.16 -7.35
CA LEU A 70 -1.69 2.48 -7.98
C LEU A 70 -1.76 2.38 -9.52
N GLN A 71 -1.03 1.43 -10.11
CA GLN A 71 -0.93 1.25 -11.57
C GLN A 71 -2.28 1.02 -12.30
N PRO A 72 -3.23 0.22 -11.77
CA PRO A 72 -4.53 -0.01 -12.40
C PRO A 72 -5.52 1.15 -12.20
N GLY A 73 -5.22 2.06 -11.26
CA GLY A 73 -6.18 2.98 -10.64
C GLY A 73 -6.41 4.33 -11.32
N GLY A 74 -6.06 4.47 -12.61
CA GLY A 74 -6.40 5.64 -13.42
C GLY A 74 -5.18 6.44 -13.90
N ASP A 75 -5.23 6.79 -15.19
CA ASP A 75 -4.28 7.60 -15.97
C ASP A 75 -2.84 7.60 -15.46
N ALA A 76 -2.07 6.62 -15.96
CA ALA A 76 -0.62 6.52 -15.79
C ALA A 76 0.07 7.82 -16.23
N GLY A 77 0.18 8.78 -15.31
CA GLY A 77 0.73 10.12 -15.57
C GLY A 77 0.17 11.24 -14.69
N ARG A 78 -0.98 11.06 -14.03
CA ARG A 78 -1.57 12.10 -13.16
C ARG A 78 -1.09 12.06 -11.71
N LEU A 79 -0.64 10.90 -11.23
CA LEU A 79 -0.08 10.75 -9.90
C LEU A 79 1.42 11.01 -9.90
N VAL A 80 1.88 11.85 -8.98
CA VAL A 80 3.30 12.17 -8.81
C VAL A 80 3.84 11.40 -7.61
N PRO A 81 4.93 10.63 -7.78
CA PRO A 81 5.55 9.89 -6.69
C PRO A 81 6.25 10.82 -5.70
N VAL A 82 5.88 10.76 -4.40
CA VAL A 82 6.44 11.64 -3.37
C VAL A 82 6.39 10.99 -1.96
N PRO A 83 7.48 11.05 -1.15
CA PRO A 83 8.88 11.21 -1.52
C PRO A 83 9.54 9.85 -1.81
N GLU A 84 9.93 9.59 -3.07
CA GLU A 84 10.45 8.29 -3.55
C GLU A 84 11.58 7.70 -2.72
N ARG A 85 12.47 8.55 -2.21
CA ARG A 85 13.63 8.14 -1.38
C ARG A 85 13.24 7.46 -0.05
N TRP A 86 11.96 7.47 0.30
CA TRP A 86 11.41 6.91 1.53
C TRP A 86 10.50 5.69 1.28
N TRP A 87 10.48 5.16 0.05
CA TRP A 87 9.64 4.04 -0.31
C TRP A 87 10.26 2.72 0.18
N PRO A 88 9.56 1.97 1.05
CA PRO A 88 10.05 0.69 1.49
C PRO A 88 9.98 -0.35 0.36
N VAL A 89 10.95 -1.27 0.36
CA VAL A 89 10.86 -2.51 -0.43
C VAL A 89 10.29 -3.59 0.47
N PHE A 90 9.09 -4.06 0.18
CA PHE A 90 8.48 -5.16 0.92
C PHE A 90 8.81 -6.50 0.25
N PRO A 91 8.90 -7.62 1.01
CA PRO A 91 9.30 -8.94 0.49
C PRO A 91 8.26 -9.59 -0.45
N GLY A 92 7.29 -8.82 -0.94
CA GLY A 92 6.19 -9.30 -1.78
C GLY A 92 5.06 -9.96 -1.00
N TYR A 93 4.09 -10.45 -1.77
CA TYR A 93 2.91 -11.14 -1.25
C TYR A 93 3.24 -12.56 -0.79
N ARG A 94 2.53 -13.01 0.26
CA ARG A 94 2.58 -14.39 0.75
C ARG A 94 1.20 -15.01 0.68
N LEU A 95 1.12 -16.27 0.26
CA LEU A 95 -0.10 -17.05 0.29
C LEU A 95 -0.20 -17.75 1.65
N TYR A 96 -1.32 -17.57 2.35
CA TYR A 96 -1.60 -18.22 3.62
C TYR A 96 -2.70 -19.27 3.46
N HIS A 97 -2.45 -20.49 3.94
CA HIS A 97 -3.42 -21.57 4.00
C HIS A 97 -3.35 -22.23 5.39
N PRO A 98 -4.45 -22.29 6.16
CA PRO A 98 -4.42 -22.64 7.58
C PRO A 98 -4.20 -24.14 7.86
N SER A 99 -4.31 -25.03 6.86
CA SER A 99 -4.13 -26.47 7.09
C SER A 99 -2.75 -26.95 6.63
N HIS A 100 -2.03 -27.57 7.57
CA HIS A 100 -0.70 -28.15 7.37
C HIS A 100 -0.72 -29.67 7.13
N ARG A 101 -1.88 -30.33 7.27
CA ARG A 101 -1.95 -31.81 7.28
C ARG A 101 -1.98 -32.43 5.89
N GLN A 102 -2.81 -31.92 4.98
CA GLN A 102 -2.84 -32.35 3.58
C GLN A 102 -3.33 -31.19 2.69
N ILE A 103 -2.46 -30.70 1.81
CA ILE A 103 -2.85 -29.74 0.75
C ILE A 103 -3.48 -30.56 -0.38
N ALA A 104 -4.73 -30.25 -0.74
CA ALA A 104 -5.40 -30.90 -1.86
C ALA A 104 -4.58 -30.70 -3.16
N PRO A 105 -4.50 -31.70 -4.06
CA PRO A 105 -3.70 -31.58 -5.28
C PRO A 105 -4.02 -30.34 -6.14
N ALA A 106 -5.30 -29.99 -6.23
CA ALA A 106 -5.74 -28.78 -6.93
C ALA A 106 -5.18 -27.49 -6.29
N LEU A 107 -5.16 -27.40 -4.96
CA LEU A 107 -4.59 -26.26 -4.25
C LEU A 107 -3.07 -26.21 -4.40
N ALA A 108 -2.38 -27.35 -4.40
CA ALA A 108 -0.94 -27.41 -4.65
C ALA A 108 -0.59 -26.84 -6.04
N LEU A 109 -1.38 -27.18 -7.07
CA LEU A 109 -1.21 -26.63 -8.41
C LEU A 109 -1.41 -25.12 -8.45
N VAL A 110 -2.42 -24.60 -7.75
CA VAL A 110 -2.66 -23.14 -7.65
C VAL A 110 -1.52 -22.43 -6.92
N ILE A 111 -1.04 -23.00 -5.81
CA ILE A 111 0.11 -22.45 -5.06
C ILE A 111 1.34 -22.38 -5.96
N GLU A 112 1.64 -23.45 -6.70
CA GLU A 112 2.77 -23.46 -7.63
C GLU A 112 2.61 -22.49 -8.80
N ALA A 113 1.41 -22.35 -9.35
CA ALA A 113 1.11 -21.41 -10.42
C ALA A 113 1.24 -19.94 -9.98
N LEU A 114 0.88 -19.62 -8.73
CA LEU A 114 0.95 -18.27 -8.16
C LEU A 114 2.31 -17.96 -7.51
N ARG A 115 3.20 -18.95 -7.38
CA ARG A 115 4.51 -18.75 -6.75
C ARG A 115 5.36 -17.83 -7.61
N TRP A 116 5.72 -16.68 -7.04
CA TRP A 116 6.66 -15.77 -7.69
C TRP A 116 8.03 -16.45 -7.85
N ARG A 117 8.59 -16.35 -9.07
CA ARG A 117 9.94 -16.80 -9.41
C ARG A 117 10.66 -15.62 -10.06
N PRO A 118 11.86 -15.24 -9.58
CA PRO A 118 12.66 -14.27 -10.31
C PRO A 118 12.98 -14.81 -11.71
N ALA A 119 12.90 -13.94 -12.71
CA ALA A 119 13.28 -14.25 -14.08
C ALA A 119 14.80 -14.41 -14.22
#